data_AF-A0A350YVG9-F1
#
_entry.id   AF-A0A350YVG9-F1
#
_cell.length_a   1.000
_cell.length_b   1.000
_cell.length_c   1.000
_cell.angle_alpha   90.00
_cell.angle_beta   90.00
_cell.angle_gamma   90.00
#
_symmetry.space_group_name_H-M   'P 1'
#
loop_
_entity.id
_entity.type
_entity.pdbx_description
1 polymer ?
#
loop_
_entity_poly.entity_id
_entity_poly.type
_entity_poly.pdbx_seq_one_letter_code
_entity_poly.pdbx_strand_id
1 'polypeptide(L)'
;NRVEIPNLLNITGMKPWETKEVLIDTLQLWKFGDFMHYTSLSLLCALLDIPTPKDDIDGSQVAHVYYVEKDIDRIIRYCEKDTLAVANLMLRYKGLEIVSPENMHVV
;
A
#
# COMPACT_ATOMS: atom_id res chain seq x y z
N ASN A 1 23.13 0.87 14.34
CA ASN A 1 22.91 0.01 13.16
C ASN A 1 23.52 0.53 11.85
N ARG A 2 24.10 1.75 11.77
CA ARG A 2 24.88 2.26 10.60
C ARG A 2 24.19 2.09 9.22
N VAL A 3 22.86 2.13 9.20
CA VAL A 3 22.09 2.04 7.96
C VAL A 3 22.00 3.44 7.36
N GLU A 4 22.43 3.59 6.10
CA GLU A 4 22.22 4.83 5.35
C GLU A 4 20.72 5.01 5.08
N ILE A 5 20.22 6.23 5.27
CA ILE A 5 18.82 6.55 5.03
C ILE A 5 18.65 6.74 3.52
N PRO A 6 17.76 5.98 2.85
CA PRO A 6 17.47 6.19 1.43
C PRO A 6 17.00 7.63 1.19
N ASN A 7 17.38 8.23 0.07
CA ASN A 7 16.99 9.61 -0.26
C ASN A 7 15.47 9.85 -0.17
N LEU A 8 14.67 8.85 -0.56
CA LEU A 8 13.21 8.89 -0.47
C LEU A 8 12.69 9.07 0.98
N LEU A 9 13.43 8.55 1.96
CA LEU A 9 13.09 8.60 3.38
C LEU A 9 13.83 9.74 4.12
N ASN A 10 14.76 10.43 3.46
CA ASN A 10 15.54 11.53 4.03
C ASN A 10 14.74 12.85 3.95
N ILE A 11 13.62 12.91 4.67
CA ILE A 11 12.65 14.02 4.58
C ILE A 11 12.79 15.09 5.69
N THR A 12 13.81 14.98 6.54
CA THR A 12 13.99 15.90 7.67
C THR A 12 14.26 17.33 7.18
N GLY A 13 13.46 18.29 7.66
CA GLY A 13 13.60 19.70 7.29
C GLY A 13 12.89 20.10 5.99
N MET A 14 12.29 19.14 5.26
CA MET A 14 11.43 19.44 4.13
C MET A 14 10.16 20.18 4.57
N LYS A 15 9.75 21.16 3.78
CA LYS A 15 8.46 21.84 3.95
C LYS A 15 7.31 20.91 3.57
N PRO A 16 6.09 21.11 4.11
CA PRO A 16 4.96 20.24 3.83
C PRO A 16 4.60 20.05 2.35
N TRP A 17 4.87 21.05 1.48
CA TRP A 17 4.64 20.92 0.04
C TRP A 17 5.75 20.13 -0.67
N GLU A 18 7.00 20.23 -0.20
CA GLU A 18 8.13 19.47 -0.73
C GLU A 18 7.94 17.98 -0.41
N THR A 19 7.45 17.65 0.79
CA THR A 19 7.18 16.24 1.16
C THR A 19 6.05 15.63 0.33
N LYS A 20 5.04 16.41 -0.07
CA LYS A 20 3.92 15.93 -0.92
C LYS A 20 4.35 15.57 -2.34
N GLU A 21 5.44 16.15 -2.84
CA GLU A 21 6.01 15.81 -4.14
C GLU A 21 6.72 14.44 -4.12
N VAL A 22 7.20 14.02 -2.95
CA VAL A 22 7.99 12.80 -2.76
C VAL A 22 7.17 11.65 -2.18
N LEU A 23 6.26 11.96 -1.24
CA LEU A 23 5.40 10.99 -0.55
C LEU A 23 3.94 11.27 -0.88
N ILE A 24 3.29 10.26 -1.46
CA ILE A 24 1.92 10.33 -1.91
C ILE A 24 1.08 9.35 -1.10
N ASP A 25 0.05 9.86 -0.41
CA ASP A 25 -0.96 9.05 0.27
C ASP A 25 -2.18 8.90 -0.67
N THR A 26 -2.40 7.68 -1.15
CA THR A 26 -3.47 7.36 -2.09
C THR A 26 -4.88 7.51 -1.49
N LEU A 27 -5.03 7.39 -0.17
CA LEU A 27 -6.30 7.65 0.48
C LEU A 27 -6.57 9.16 0.51
N GLN A 28 -5.55 10.00 0.68
CA GLN A 28 -5.72 11.46 0.59
C GLN A 28 -6.15 11.91 -0.80
N LEU A 29 -5.63 11.26 -1.85
CA LEU A 29 -6.07 11.52 -3.23
C LEU A 29 -7.55 11.16 -3.44
N TRP A 30 -8.02 10.07 -2.81
CA TRP A 30 -9.43 9.66 -2.88
C TRP A 30 -10.40 10.61 -2.18
N LYS A 31 -9.98 11.19 -1.05
CA LYS A 31 -10.89 11.93 -0.16
C LYS A 31 -11.51 13.16 -0.81
N PHE A 32 -11.01 13.66 -1.95
CA PHE A 32 -11.48 14.90 -2.62
C PHE A 32 -11.71 16.09 -1.67
N GLY A 33 -11.00 16.16 -0.53
CA GLY A 33 -11.17 17.18 0.50
C GLY A 33 -12.16 16.87 1.63
N ASP A 34 -12.82 15.71 1.63
CA ASP A 34 -13.65 15.24 2.75
C ASP A 34 -12.77 14.71 3.89
N PHE A 35 -13.07 15.18 5.11
CA PHE A 35 -12.30 14.90 6.31
C PHE A 35 -12.79 13.63 7.04
N MET A 36 -13.96 13.07 6.71
CA MET A 36 -14.62 12.03 7.52
C MET A 36 -14.69 10.63 6.89
N HIS A 37 -13.82 10.28 5.95
CA HIS A 37 -13.89 8.97 5.27
C HIS A 37 -12.67 8.08 5.51
N TYR A 38 -12.89 7.06 6.35
CA TYR A 38 -12.06 5.86 6.44
C TYR A 38 -12.54 4.85 5.39
N THR A 39 -12.06 5.01 4.14
CA THR A 39 -12.35 4.03 3.09
C THR A 39 -11.32 2.92 3.16
N SER A 40 -11.76 1.67 3.31
CA SER A 40 -10.84 0.53 3.31
C SER A 40 -10.21 0.33 1.93
N LEU A 41 -8.96 -0.14 1.89
CA LEU A 41 -8.29 -0.51 0.63
C LEU A 41 -9.12 -1.49 -0.20
N SER A 42 -9.74 -2.48 0.44
CA SER A 42 -10.62 -3.45 -0.22
C SER A 42 -11.84 -2.82 -0.89
N LEU A 43 -12.44 -1.81 -0.25
CA LEU A 43 -13.58 -1.11 -0.82
C LEU A 43 -13.16 -0.29 -2.04
N LEU A 44 -12.01 0.39 -1.97
CA LEU A 44 -11.47 1.11 -3.12
C LEU A 44 -11.11 0.17 -4.27
N CYS A 45 -10.53 -1.00 -3.99
CA CYS A 45 -10.22 -1.99 -5.01
C CYS A 45 -11.48 -2.47 -5.72
N ALA A 46 -12.53 -2.80 -4.94
CA ALA A 46 -13.82 -3.21 -5.51
C ALA A 46 -14.47 -2.10 -6.36
N LEU A 47 -14.36 -0.84 -5.95
CA LEU A 47 -14.95 0.29 -6.67
C LEU A 47 -14.22 0.62 -7.99
N LEU A 48 -12.92 0.34 -8.07
CA LEU A 48 -12.06 0.65 -9.22
C LEU A 48 -11.76 -0.57 -10.10
N ASP A 49 -12.52 -1.66 -9.95
CA ASP A 49 -12.30 -2.93 -10.65
C ASP A 49 -10.84 -3.40 -10.58
N ILE A 50 -10.28 -3.38 -9.37
CA ILE A 50 -8.96 -3.95 -9.06
C ILE A 50 -9.19 -5.28 -8.33
N PRO A 51 -8.58 -6.39 -8.79
CA PRO A 51 -8.66 -7.67 -8.09
C PRO A 51 -8.26 -7.50 -6.62
N THR A 52 -9.14 -7.90 -5.71
CA THR A 52 -8.93 -7.72 -4.28
C THR A 52 -7.77 -8.61 -3.79
N PRO A 53 -6.89 -8.10 -2.91
CA PRO A 53 -5.81 -8.88 -2.32
C PRO A 53 -6.26 -9.83 -1.19
N LYS A 54 -7.51 -9.71 -0.70
CA LYS A 54 -7.98 -10.24 0.60
C LYS A 54 -8.53 -11.68 0.58
N ASP A 55 -7.64 -12.66 0.38
CA ASP A 55 -8.08 -14.07 0.36
C ASP A 55 -7.51 -14.93 1.50
N ASP A 56 -6.50 -14.48 2.26
CA ASP A 56 -5.75 -15.36 3.20
C ASP A 56 -5.74 -14.90 4.67
N ILE A 57 -5.30 -13.66 4.95
CA ILE A 57 -5.28 -13.07 6.31
C ILE A 57 -5.62 -11.58 6.29
N ASP A 58 -6.08 -11.05 7.43
CA ASP A 58 -6.24 -9.61 7.67
C ASP A 58 -5.27 -9.06 8.74
N GLY A 59 -5.23 -7.73 8.88
CA GLY A 59 -4.33 -7.03 9.80
C GLY A 59 -4.44 -7.44 11.27
N SER A 60 -5.61 -7.91 11.72
CA SER A 60 -5.81 -8.42 13.08
C SER A 60 -5.14 -9.77 13.32
N GLN A 61 -4.89 -10.53 12.25
CA GLN A 61 -4.33 -11.89 12.31
C GLN A 61 -2.80 -11.90 12.25
N VAL A 62 -2.16 -10.81 11.80
CA VAL A 62 -0.69 -10.71 11.63
C VAL A 62 0.07 -11.12 12.89
N ALA A 63 -0.40 -10.69 14.07
CA ALA A 63 0.24 -11.04 15.35
C ALA A 63 0.15 -12.56 15.64
N HIS A 64 -1.00 -13.18 15.37
CA HIS A 64 -1.15 -14.62 15.54
C HIS A 64 -0.20 -15.39 14.61
N VAL A 65 -0.20 -15.02 13.32
CA VAL A 65 0.63 -15.67 12.31
C VAL A 65 2.12 -15.57 12.67
N TYR A 66 2.56 -14.40 13.15
CA TYR A 66 3.95 -14.19 13.54
C TYR A 66 4.35 -14.94 14.82
N TYR A 67 3.55 -14.84 15.89
CA TYR A 67 3.95 -15.36 17.19
C TYR A 67 3.62 -16.84 17.39
N VAL A 68 2.52 -17.33 16.84
CA VAL A 68 1.99 -18.68 17.05
C VAL A 68 2.31 -19.59 15.86
N GLU A 69 1.86 -19.22 14.66
CA GLU A 69 2.06 -20.06 13.45
C GLU A 69 3.52 -20.06 12.98
N LYS A 70 4.29 -19.01 13.31
CA LYS A 70 5.67 -18.80 12.88
C LYS A 70 5.83 -18.77 11.34
N ASP A 71 4.78 -18.36 10.62
CA ASP A 71 4.76 -18.32 9.15
C ASP A 71 4.99 -16.88 8.65
N ILE A 72 6.26 -16.48 8.58
CA ILE A 72 6.65 -15.15 8.09
C ILE A 72 6.35 -15.01 6.59
N ASP A 73 6.50 -16.07 5.81
CA ASP A 73 6.28 -16.04 4.35
C ASP A 73 4.83 -15.68 4.02
N ARG A 74 3.87 -16.11 4.85
CA ARG A 74 2.46 -15.72 4.72
C ARG A 74 2.23 -14.22 4.94
N ILE A 75 2.94 -13.62 5.89
CA ILE A 75 2.90 -12.17 6.13
C ILE A 75 3.55 -11.41 4.97
N ILE A 76 4.66 -11.93 4.44
CA ILE A 76 5.32 -11.35 3.25
C ILE A 76 4.34 -11.30 2.08
N ARG A 77 3.72 -12.43 1.73
CA ARG A 77 2.73 -12.50 0.64
C ARG A 77 1.54 -11.54 0.85
N TYR A 78 1.09 -11.39 2.09
CA TYR A 78 0.04 -10.43 2.45
C TYR A 78 0.48 -8.98 2.15
N CYS A 79 1.68 -8.57 2.60
CA CYS A 79 2.21 -7.23 2.36
C CYS A 79 2.49 -6.94 0.88
N GLU A 80 2.97 -7.94 0.12
CA GLU A 80 3.20 -7.83 -1.32
C GLU A 80 1.90 -7.55 -2.08
N LYS A 81 0.83 -8.29 -1.75
CA LYS A 81 -0.49 -8.08 -2.35
C LYS A 81 -1.07 -6.70 -2.03
N ASP A 82 -0.94 -6.22 -0.78
CA ASP A 82 -1.38 -4.88 -0.40
C ASP A 82 -0.57 -3.80 -1.15
N THR A 83 0.74 -4.01 -1.34
CA THR A 83 1.61 -3.11 -2.12
C THR A 83 1.18 -3.02 -3.59
N LEU A 84 0.91 -4.17 -4.22
CA LEU A 84 0.42 -4.23 -5.60
C LEU A 84 -0.94 -3.53 -5.73
N ALA A 85 -1.85 -3.72 -4.76
CA ALA A 85 -3.15 -3.07 -4.75
C ALA A 85 -3.01 -1.53 -4.69
N VAL A 86 -2.13 -1.00 -3.84
CA VAL A 86 -1.85 0.45 -3.76
C VAL A 86 -1.25 0.99 -5.07
N ALA A 87 -0.33 0.25 -5.70
CA ALA A 87 0.22 0.64 -7.00
C ALA A 87 -0.86 0.67 -8.09
N ASN A 88 -1.71 -0.35 -8.16
CA ASN A 88 -2.82 -0.43 -9.11
C ASN A 88 -3.88 0.65 -8.88
N LEU A 89 -4.12 1.01 -7.62
CA LEU A 89 -4.99 2.12 -7.26
C LEU A 89 -4.47 3.45 -7.83
N MET A 90 -3.16 3.69 -7.72
CA MET A 90 -2.51 4.87 -8.32
C MET A 90 -2.63 4.87 -9.86
N LEU A 91 -2.52 3.70 -10.50
CA LEU A 91 -2.69 3.57 -11.95
C LEU A 91 -4.14 3.88 -12.36
N ARG A 92 -5.13 3.37 -11.63
CA ARG A 92 -6.55 3.69 -11.86
C ARG A 92 -6.85 5.17 -11.70
N TYR A 93 -6.27 5.84 -10.70
CA TYR A 93 -6.39 7.30 -10.55
C TYR A 93 -5.83 8.08 -11.74
N LYS A 94 -4.84 7.52 -12.43
CA LYS A 94 -4.26 8.09 -13.65
C LYS A 94 -4.98 7.65 -14.94
N GLY A 95 -6.02 6.83 -14.85
CA GLY A 95 -6.70 6.25 -16.01
C GLY A 95 -5.84 5.23 -16.78
N LEU A 96 -4.84 4.63 -16.14
CA LEU A 96 -3.94 3.63 -16.72
C LEU A 96 -4.42 2.21 -16.39
N GLU A 97 -3.95 1.24 -17.19
CA GLU A 97 -4.17 -0.18 -16.93
C GLU A 97 -3.44 -0.63 -15.66
N ILE A 98 -3.98 -1.67 -15.01
CA ILE A 98 -3.39 -2.25 -13.81
C ILE A 98 -2.23 -3.18 -14.18
N VAL A 99 -1.30 -3.34 -13.24
CA VAL A 99 -0.25 -4.35 -13.30
C VAL A 99 -0.80 -5.66 -12.76
N SER A 100 -0.69 -6.73 -13.55
CA SER A 100 -1.06 -8.07 -13.13
C SER A 100 -0.01 -8.65 -12.15
N PRO A 101 -0.39 -9.56 -11.24
CA PRO A 101 0.53 -10.11 -10.25
C PRO A 101 1.78 -10.76 -10.85
N GLU A 102 1.68 -11.32 -12.05
CA GLU A 102 2.79 -12.00 -12.74
C GLU A 102 3.89 -11.04 -13.19
N ASN A 103 3.57 -9.75 -13.32
CA ASN A 103 4.51 -8.69 -13.69
C ASN A 103 5.14 -8.00 -12.46
N MET A 104 4.83 -8.46 -11.25
CA MET A 104 5.44 -7.96 -10.02
C MET A 104 6.77 -8.67 -9.75
N HIS A 105 7.84 -7.91 -9.59
CA HIS A 105 9.15 -8.42 -9.21
C HIS A 105 9.46 -8.05 -7.76
N VAL A 106 9.70 -9.06 -6.93
CA VAL A 106 10.19 -8.90 -5.55
C VAL A 106 11.71 -8.79 -5.62
N VAL A 107 12.27 -7.73 -5.05
CA VAL A 107 13.71 -7.38 -5.12
C VAL A 107 14.34 -7.46 -3.74
#